data_AF-A0A7W9TLG3-F1
#
_entry.id   AF-A0A7W9TLG3-F1
#
_cell.length_a   1.000
_cell.length_b   1.000
_cell.length_c   1.000
_cell.angle_alpha   90.00
_cell.angle_beta   90.00
_cell.angle_gamma   90.00
#
_symmetry.space_group_name_H-M   'P 1'
#
loop_
_entity.id
_entity.type
_entity.pdbx_description
1 polymer ?
#
loop_
_entity_poly.entity_id
_entity_poly.type
_entity_poly.pdbx_seq_one_letter_code
_entity_poly.pdbx_strand_id
1 'polypeptide(L)'
;MPYDLFNEAYYLAYNPDVAAAVAQGGLTAEQHFNLYGKAEGRAPGPLFDPQHYLAANPDVDAAVQAGLTTAYDHFLLYGIQEDRSPLIVFDPEYYLAANPDVAAAVGDGMNAVLHFLQYGSGEVRAFSPFVDLAAYLGANPDVAAAVDAGQTTALQHLMSYGVLEGRDLGNGIVLSIFQSDAQFVDALTVGNYDLALARVYAIAPFLPSFQPPEGWVPAADTPIPVDFVPPEGIKLVVPPGVHVPPALLPLPDTFEQDHSGGGTPPDPYALTTAIDDFNVANHHATDGDDVFTGDNRSKTTVTPTDKIDGGGGTDTFNFYGESAVLPQLTRVEIINLHGTTGGAVNTSGLEDVTQLNYVDVSLSAPLGAAGSEIVLRDNQILGLNHVTGTQALTADFGASPLARLAVSNGTEMGDVHLAVDGPYILTIDSSGSGPNTLGALDFEGPVLRLTGGQSLTMTGVLAASIDNIDAVRMTGDLSLKVGNGDIHFHGGRAMTP
;
A
#
# COMPACT_ATOMS: atom_id res chain seq x y z
N MET A 1 31.71 -1.78 29.99
CA MET A 1 30.93 -2.17 28.79
C MET A 1 30.49 -0.85 28.16
N PRO A 2 30.68 -0.59 26.85
CA PRO A 2 30.54 0.77 26.35
C PRO A 2 29.09 1.25 26.14
N TYR A 3 28.10 0.47 26.58
CA TYR A 3 26.68 0.81 26.51
C TYR A 3 26.09 0.65 27.89
N ASP A 4 25.91 1.76 28.59
CA ASP A 4 25.14 1.78 29.82
C ASP A 4 23.70 2.17 29.48
N LEU A 5 22.83 1.16 29.39
CA LEU A 5 21.41 1.36 29.15
C LEU A 5 20.67 1.69 30.47
N PHE A 6 21.36 1.62 31.61
CA PHE A 6 20.79 1.94 32.90
C PHE A 6 20.72 3.46 33.08
N ASN A 7 19.51 3.95 33.36
CA ASN A 7 19.28 5.34 33.69
C ASN A 7 18.63 5.39 35.07
N GLU A 8 19.37 5.86 36.08
CA GLU A 8 18.89 5.88 37.46
C GLU A 8 17.61 6.71 37.63
N ALA A 9 17.54 7.90 37.01
CA ALA A 9 16.38 8.77 37.12
C ALA A 9 15.12 8.11 36.54
N TYR A 10 15.24 7.48 35.37
CA TYR A 10 14.20 6.67 34.76
C TYR A 10 13.83 5.50 35.69
N TYR A 11 14.81 4.67 36.07
CA TYR A 11 14.56 3.47 36.85
C TYR A 11 13.83 3.77 38.16
N LEU A 12 14.19 4.85 38.87
CA LEU A 12 13.50 5.26 40.09
C LEU A 12 12.10 5.82 39.85
N ALA A 13 11.88 6.54 38.74
CA ALA A 13 10.57 7.04 38.38
C ALA A 13 9.55 5.92 38.13
N TYR A 14 9.98 4.81 37.49
CA TYR A 14 9.11 3.68 37.14
C TYR A 14 9.07 2.56 38.16
N ASN A 15 9.91 2.62 39.20
CA ASN A 15 9.95 1.61 40.25
C ASN A 15 9.81 2.29 41.63
N PRO A 16 8.59 2.76 41.99
CA PRO A 16 8.38 3.50 43.24
C PRO A 16 8.74 2.71 44.50
N ASP A 17 8.63 1.37 44.45
CA ASP A 17 9.08 0.46 45.49
C ASP A 17 10.60 0.54 45.69
N VAL A 18 11.36 0.61 44.60
CA VAL A 18 12.82 0.78 44.62
C VAL A 18 13.18 2.20 45.08
N ALA A 19 12.49 3.22 44.57
CA ALA A 19 12.70 4.60 45.00
C ALA A 19 12.49 4.78 46.52
N ALA A 20 11.46 4.16 47.09
CA ALA A 20 11.23 4.16 48.52
C ALA A 20 12.35 3.43 49.30
N ALA A 21 12.83 2.29 48.79
CA ALA A 21 13.93 1.55 49.41
C ALA A 21 15.25 2.34 49.38
N VAL A 22 15.57 2.99 48.25
CA VAL A 22 16.74 3.85 48.09
C VAL A 22 16.67 5.04 49.06
N ALA A 23 15.51 5.70 49.15
CA ALA A 23 15.31 6.82 50.07
C ALA A 23 15.47 6.45 51.55
N GLN A 24 15.25 5.18 51.90
CA GLN A 24 15.45 4.63 53.24
C GLN A 24 16.90 4.15 53.51
N GLY A 25 17.82 4.38 52.57
CA GLY A 25 19.22 3.94 52.69
C GLY A 25 19.43 2.44 52.39
N GLY A 26 18.51 1.83 51.63
CA GLY A 26 18.64 0.46 51.14
C GLY A 26 19.65 0.33 49.98
N LEU A 27 19.39 -0.61 49.07
CA LEU A 27 20.19 -0.74 47.84
C LEU A 27 20.04 0.53 47.00
N THR A 28 21.12 0.93 46.30
CA THR A 28 21.02 1.92 45.21
C THR A 28 20.17 1.37 44.05
N ALA A 29 19.69 2.25 43.18
CA ALA A 29 18.89 1.85 42.01
C ALA A 29 19.63 0.82 41.13
N GLU A 30 20.92 1.09 40.84
CA GLU A 30 21.75 0.21 40.02
C GLU A 30 22.02 -1.13 40.71
N GLN A 31 22.26 -1.14 42.03
CA GLN A 31 22.41 -2.38 42.79
C GLN A 31 21.13 -3.20 42.76
N HIS A 32 19.97 -2.56 42.94
CA HIS A 32 18.69 -3.24 42.83
C HIS A 32 18.49 -3.83 41.43
N PHE A 33 18.74 -3.05 40.37
CA PHE A 33 18.61 -3.51 39.01
C PHE A 33 19.50 -4.73 38.72
N ASN A 34 20.76 -4.67 39.12
CA ASN A 34 21.71 -5.75 38.89
C ASN A 34 21.41 -7.03 39.68
N LEU A 35 20.91 -6.91 40.92
CA LEU A 35 20.60 -8.04 41.79
C LEU A 35 19.23 -8.66 41.51
N TYR A 36 18.24 -7.84 41.14
CA TYR A 36 16.84 -8.24 41.01
C TYR A 36 16.21 -7.77 39.71
N GLY A 37 16.33 -6.49 39.37
CA GLY A 37 15.59 -5.87 38.26
C GLY A 37 15.77 -6.57 36.90
N LYS A 38 16.98 -7.02 36.56
CA LYS A 38 17.23 -7.79 35.33
C LYS A 38 16.44 -9.09 35.27
N ALA A 39 16.38 -9.83 36.37
CA ALA A 39 15.65 -11.10 36.46
C ALA A 39 14.13 -10.89 36.56
N GLU A 40 13.71 -9.76 37.13
CA GLU A 40 12.31 -9.33 37.18
C GLU A 40 11.80 -8.75 35.85
N GLY A 41 12.67 -8.55 34.86
CA GLY A 41 12.32 -7.98 33.57
C GLY A 41 12.01 -6.47 33.61
N ARG A 42 12.53 -5.75 34.61
CA ARG A 42 12.34 -4.29 34.73
C ARG A 42 13.19 -3.55 33.70
N ALA A 43 12.61 -2.54 33.05
CA ALA A 43 13.33 -1.71 32.07
C ALA A 43 14.47 -0.92 32.75
N PRO A 44 15.72 -0.99 32.23
CA PRO A 44 16.87 -0.28 32.79
C PRO A 44 16.82 1.24 32.58
N GLY A 45 16.15 1.68 31.52
CA GLY A 45 16.19 3.05 31.02
C GLY A 45 15.32 3.19 29.76
N PRO A 46 15.26 4.40 29.17
CA PRO A 46 14.38 4.70 28.04
C PRO A 46 14.83 4.09 26.71
N LEU A 47 16.01 3.46 26.66
CA LEU A 47 16.64 2.92 25.46
C LEU A 47 16.46 1.41 25.29
N PHE A 48 15.75 0.74 26.20
CA PHE A 48 15.51 -0.71 26.12
C PHE A 48 14.26 -1.12 26.90
N ASP A 49 13.31 -1.77 26.22
CA ASP A 49 12.17 -2.44 26.86
C ASP A 49 12.38 -3.97 26.85
N PRO A 50 12.68 -4.59 28.01
CA PRO A 50 12.78 -6.04 28.14
C PRO A 50 11.54 -6.80 27.69
N GLN A 51 10.33 -6.26 27.91
CA GLN A 51 9.08 -6.95 27.59
C GLN A 51 8.89 -7.02 26.08
N HIS A 52 9.09 -5.90 25.38
CA HIS A 52 9.11 -5.90 23.92
C HIS A 52 10.18 -6.82 23.37
N TYR A 53 11.40 -6.72 23.89
CA TYR A 53 12.52 -7.52 23.40
C TYR A 53 12.23 -9.01 23.47
N LEU A 54 11.61 -9.50 24.55
CA LEU A 54 11.21 -10.90 24.65
C LEU A 54 10.03 -11.26 23.74
N ALA A 55 9.03 -10.37 23.62
CA ALA A 55 7.89 -10.59 22.72
C ALA A 55 8.31 -10.69 21.25
N ALA A 56 9.28 -9.89 20.82
CA ALA A 56 9.83 -9.90 19.46
C ALA A 56 10.82 -11.06 19.22
N ASN A 57 11.36 -11.67 20.29
CA ASN A 57 12.40 -12.69 20.22
C ASN A 57 12.03 -13.95 21.02
N PRO A 58 11.14 -14.82 20.49
CA PRO A 58 10.66 -16.01 21.20
C PRO A 58 11.76 -17.01 21.57
N ASP A 59 12.87 -17.04 20.81
CA ASP A 59 14.06 -17.83 21.14
C ASP A 59 14.73 -17.36 22.43
N VAL A 60 14.77 -16.04 22.64
CA VAL A 60 15.33 -15.41 23.84
C VAL A 60 14.37 -15.55 25.01
N ASP A 61 13.06 -15.36 24.80
CA ASP A 61 12.06 -15.63 25.84
C ASP A 61 12.18 -17.05 26.38
N ALA A 62 12.25 -18.05 25.50
CA ALA A 62 12.46 -19.44 25.92
C ALA A 62 13.75 -19.63 26.75
N ALA A 63 14.84 -18.94 26.40
CA ALA A 63 16.08 -18.97 27.16
C ALA A 63 15.96 -18.27 28.54
N VAL A 64 15.22 -17.17 28.62
CA VAL A 64 14.92 -16.47 29.89
C VAL A 64 14.04 -17.35 30.80
N GLN A 65 12.99 -17.96 30.26
CA GLN A 65 12.13 -18.89 31.02
C GLN A 65 12.90 -20.12 31.52
N ALA A 66 13.92 -20.56 30.77
CA ALA A 66 14.83 -21.63 31.20
C ALA A 66 15.90 -21.18 32.22
N GLY A 67 15.92 -19.90 32.59
CA GLY A 67 16.89 -19.33 33.53
C GLY A 67 18.32 -19.26 32.99
N LEU A 68 18.50 -19.29 31.66
CA LEU A 68 19.82 -19.30 31.02
C LEU A 68 20.41 -17.89 30.84
N THR A 69 19.55 -16.88 30.74
CA THR A 69 19.92 -15.47 30.57
C THR A 69 18.81 -14.55 31.09
N THR A 70 19.04 -13.25 31.08
CA THR A 70 17.98 -12.22 31.15
C THR A 70 17.83 -11.55 29.79
N ALA A 71 16.71 -10.85 29.55
CA ALA A 71 16.52 -10.05 28.34
C ALA A 71 17.66 -9.03 28.15
N TYR A 72 18.01 -8.33 29.24
CA TYR A 72 19.07 -7.33 29.28
C TYR A 72 20.44 -7.93 28.95
N ASP A 73 20.81 -9.04 29.60
CA ASP A 73 22.11 -9.66 29.39
C ASP A 73 22.22 -10.25 27.97
N HIS A 74 21.13 -10.83 27.44
CA HIS A 74 21.10 -11.32 26.05
C HIS A 74 21.23 -10.18 25.06
N PHE A 75 20.50 -9.08 25.26
CA PHE A 75 20.54 -7.92 24.38
C PHE A 75 21.95 -7.33 24.30
N LEU A 76 22.61 -7.12 25.44
CA LEU A 76 23.96 -6.57 25.47
C LEU A 76 25.03 -7.51 24.88
N LEU A 77 24.89 -8.82 25.06
CA LEU A 77 25.89 -9.79 24.61
C LEU A 77 25.72 -10.18 23.13
N TYR A 78 24.48 -10.23 22.65
CA TYR A 78 24.13 -10.75 21.33
C TYR A 78 23.20 -9.82 20.56
N GLY A 79 22.10 -9.39 21.19
CA GLY A 79 21.02 -8.66 20.51
C GLY A 79 21.46 -7.41 19.75
N ILE A 80 22.35 -6.60 20.34
CA ILE A 80 22.90 -5.42 19.66
C ILE A 80 23.63 -5.83 18.38
N GLN A 81 24.47 -6.88 18.42
CA GLN A 81 25.25 -7.32 17.26
C GLN A 81 24.38 -8.01 16.19
N GLU A 82 23.29 -8.65 16.63
CA GLU A 82 22.27 -9.26 15.78
C GLU A 82 21.26 -8.23 15.22
N ASP A 83 21.47 -6.93 15.49
CA ASP A 83 20.60 -5.82 15.06
C ASP A 83 19.13 -5.98 15.50
N ARG A 84 18.91 -6.65 16.64
CA ARG A 84 17.58 -6.84 17.20
C ARG A 84 17.12 -5.53 17.85
N SER A 85 15.91 -5.09 17.55
CA SER A 85 15.41 -3.80 18.04
C SER A 85 15.30 -3.74 19.58
N PRO A 86 15.75 -2.65 20.23
CA PRO A 86 15.61 -2.47 21.68
C PRO A 86 14.24 -1.93 22.13
N LEU A 87 13.45 -1.37 21.21
CA LEU A 87 12.21 -0.63 21.48
C LEU A 87 11.16 -1.00 20.42
N ILE A 88 9.89 -1.03 20.79
CA ILE A 88 8.78 -1.28 19.85
C ILE A 88 8.81 -0.25 18.71
N VAL A 89 9.20 0.96 19.06
CA VAL A 89 9.20 2.12 18.18
C VAL A 89 10.46 2.27 17.34
N PHE A 90 11.48 1.44 17.53
CA PHE A 90 12.72 1.51 16.76
C PHE A 90 12.71 0.48 15.63
N ASP A 91 12.86 0.96 14.40
CA ASP A 91 12.98 0.12 13.20
C ASP A 91 14.40 0.30 12.62
N PRO A 92 15.27 -0.73 12.71
CA PRO A 92 16.61 -0.71 12.14
C PRO A 92 16.64 -0.37 10.64
N GLU A 93 15.71 -0.91 9.86
CA GLU A 93 15.67 -0.71 8.40
C GLU A 93 15.28 0.72 8.07
N TYR A 94 14.24 1.24 8.72
CA TYR A 94 13.86 2.64 8.60
C TYR A 94 15.00 3.56 9.05
N TYR A 95 15.64 3.28 10.19
CA TYR A 95 16.71 4.11 10.72
C TYR A 95 17.86 4.27 9.71
N LEU A 96 18.24 3.20 9.03
CA LEU A 96 19.27 3.27 7.98
C LEU A 96 18.77 4.01 6.73
N ALA A 97 17.53 3.79 6.32
CA ALA A 97 16.94 4.50 5.17
C ALA A 97 16.86 6.03 5.41
N ALA A 98 16.46 6.43 6.61
CA ALA A 98 16.35 7.83 7.03
C ALA A 98 17.72 8.49 7.32
N ASN A 99 18.78 7.69 7.53
CA ASN A 99 20.12 8.19 7.85
C ASN A 99 21.17 7.59 6.89
N PRO A 100 21.26 8.10 5.64
CA PRO A 100 22.14 7.52 4.62
C PRO A 100 23.63 7.54 4.98
N ASP A 101 24.07 8.49 5.80
CA ASP A 101 25.43 8.56 6.32
C ASP A 101 25.73 7.41 7.29
N VAL A 102 24.74 6.99 8.08
CA VAL A 102 24.82 5.81 8.95
C VAL A 102 24.80 4.55 8.09
N ALA A 103 23.90 4.45 7.11
CA ALA A 103 23.84 3.33 6.17
C ALA A 103 25.18 3.12 5.44
N ALA A 104 25.86 4.20 5.06
CA ALA A 104 27.19 4.14 4.46
C ALA A 104 28.29 3.67 5.43
N ALA A 105 28.07 3.84 6.74
CA ALA A 105 28.96 3.36 7.80
C ALA A 105 28.62 1.94 8.29
N VAL A 106 27.50 1.34 7.84
CA VAL A 106 27.15 -0.05 8.17
C VAL A 106 28.14 -1.00 7.50
N GLY A 107 28.78 -1.84 8.31
CA GLY A 107 30.01 -2.56 7.97
C GLY A 107 31.08 -2.32 9.03
N ASP A 108 32.11 -3.16 9.11
CA ASP A 108 33.21 -3.02 10.09
C ASP A 108 32.79 -3.03 11.59
N GLY A 109 31.71 -3.74 11.92
CA GLY A 109 31.24 -3.92 13.29
C GLY A 109 30.26 -2.85 13.78
N MET A 110 29.81 -1.94 12.89
CA MET A 110 28.71 -1.01 13.13
C MET A 110 27.40 -1.53 12.50
N ASN A 111 26.29 -1.41 13.23
CA ASN A 111 24.93 -1.66 12.74
C ASN A 111 23.96 -0.58 13.24
N ALA A 112 22.70 -0.66 12.81
CA ALA A 112 21.69 0.37 13.07
C ALA A 112 21.43 0.56 14.57
N VAL A 113 21.17 -0.55 15.28
CA VAL A 113 20.92 -0.54 16.73
C VAL A 113 22.12 0.04 17.47
N LEU A 114 23.33 -0.40 17.15
CA LEU A 114 24.55 0.07 17.77
C LEU A 114 24.76 1.57 17.55
N HIS A 115 24.57 2.06 16.32
CA HIS A 115 24.70 3.47 16.02
C HIS A 115 23.64 4.29 16.77
N PHE A 116 22.39 3.84 16.80
CA PHE A 116 21.31 4.52 17.52
C PHE A 116 21.60 4.67 19.02
N LEU A 117 22.07 3.58 19.64
CA LEU A 117 22.40 3.55 21.07
C LEU A 117 23.62 4.41 21.41
N GLN A 118 24.64 4.47 20.55
CA GLN A 118 25.86 5.28 20.79
C GLN A 118 25.69 6.75 20.45
N TYR A 119 25.03 7.04 19.33
CA TYR A 119 25.04 8.36 18.71
C TYR A 119 23.64 8.84 18.37
N GLY A 120 22.83 8.01 17.68
CA GLY A 120 21.58 8.46 17.07
C GLY A 120 20.60 9.15 18.00
N SER A 121 20.41 8.60 19.21
CA SER A 121 19.53 9.22 20.22
C SER A 121 20.05 10.56 20.75
N GLY A 122 21.37 10.74 20.81
CA GLY A 122 22.02 12.00 21.22
C GLY A 122 22.18 13.01 20.07
N GLU A 123 22.28 12.53 18.83
CA GLU A 123 22.30 13.32 17.60
C GLU A 123 20.90 13.76 17.15
N VAL A 124 19.86 13.40 17.92
CA VAL A 124 18.48 13.86 17.70
C VAL A 124 17.96 13.39 16.32
N ARG A 125 18.30 12.16 15.92
CA ARG A 125 17.92 11.59 14.61
C ARG A 125 16.51 11.02 14.62
N ALA A 126 15.87 11.03 13.45
CA ALA A 126 14.68 10.24 13.19
C ALA A 126 15.03 8.75 13.28
N PHE A 127 14.21 8.01 14.02
CA PHE A 127 14.41 6.57 14.24
C PHE A 127 13.17 5.72 13.98
N SER A 128 12.08 6.38 13.60
CA SER A 128 10.90 5.75 13.01
C SER A 128 10.15 6.75 12.14
N PRO A 129 9.17 6.29 11.35
CA PRO A 129 8.30 7.18 10.58
C PRO A 129 7.49 8.16 11.42
N PHE A 130 7.27 7.83 12.70
CA PHE A 130 6.35 8.56 13.57
C PHE A 130 7.07 9.36 14.65
N VAL A 131 8.36 9.11 14.90
CA VAL A 131 9.16 9.85 15.87
C VAL A 131 10.45 10.34 15.21
N ASP A 132 10.48 11.64 14.98
CA ASP A 132 11.67 12.42 14.67
C ASP A 132 12.02 13.29 15.89
N LEU A 133 13.16 13.01 16.52
CA LEU A 133 13.58 13.76 17.71
C LEU A 133 13.82 15.24 17.38
N ALA A 134 14.20 15.58 16.15
CA ALA A 134 14.46 16.96 15.75
C ALA A 134 13.13 17.70 15.59
N ALA A 135 12.13 17.04 14.98
CA ALA A 135 10.77 17.55 14.92
C ALA A 135 10.16 17.72 16.32
N TYR A 136 10.38 16.75 17.21
CA TYR A 136 9.94 16.81 18.61
C TYR A 136 10.53 18.02 19.35
N LEU A 137 11.84 18.27 19.22
CA LEU A 137 12.45 19.46 19.82
C LEU A 137 11.95 20.76 19.17
N GLY A 138 11.72 20.77 17.85
CA GLY A 138 11.17 21.90 17.13
C GLY A 138 9.76 22.29 17.61
N ALA A 139 8.93 21.30 17.91
CA ALA A 139 7.58 21.49 18.43
C ALA A 139 7.52 21.84 19.93
N ASN A 140 8.58 21.52 20.70
CA ASN A 140 8.63 21.73 22.15
C ASN A 140 9.86 22.56 22.57
N PRO A 141 9.82 23.90 22.43
CA PRO A 141 10.96 24.77 22.73
C PRO A 141 11.45 24.73 24.18
N ASP A 142 10.56 24.42 25.13
CA ASP A 142 10.92 24.21 26.54
C ASP A 142 11.80 22.97 26.73
N VAL A 143 11.50 21.91 25.99
CA VAL A 143 12.29 20.67 25.98
C VAL A 143 13.63 20.90 25.30
N ALA A 144 13.64 21.60 24.17
CA ALA A 144 14.88 21.99 23.48
C ALA A 144 15.82 22.76 24.42
N ALA A 145 15.29 23.73 25.18
CA ALA A 145 16.07 24.47 26.16
C ALA A 145 16.62 23.59 27.30
N ALA A 146 15.87 22.57 27.75
CA ALA A 146 16.32 21.62 28.76
C ALA A 146 17.43 20.70 28.22
N VAL A 147 17.34 20.28 26.95
CA VAL A 147 18.38 19.52 26.27
C VAL A 147 19.66 20.34 26.11
N ASP A 148 19.56 21.59 25.66
CA ASP A 148 20.69 22.52 25.54
C ASP A 148 21.37 22.80 26.89
N ALA A 149 20.58 22.81 27.98
CA ALA A 149 21.09 22.95 29.34
C ALA A 149 21.70 21.66 29.92
N GLY A 150 21.69 20.56 29.17
CA GLY A 150 22.21 19.25 29.60
C GLY A 150 21.39 18.61 30.73
N GLN A 151 20.13 19.01 30.89
CA GLN A 151 19.24 18.50 31.95
C GLN A 151 18.57 17.18 31.59
N THR A 152 18.39 16.92 30.29
CA THR A 152 17.78 15.72 29.74
C THR A 152 18.25 15.51 28.29
N THR A 153 17.89 14.40 27.66
CA THR A 153 17.97 14.21 26.21
C THR A 153 16.57 14.25 25.60
N ALA A 154 16.46 14.44 24.27
CA ALA A 154 15.16 14.47 23.60
C ALA A 154 14.37 13.18 23.82
N LEU A 155 15.01 12.02 23.62
CA LEU A 155 14.40 10.72 23.85
C LEU A 155 14.08 10.48 25.33
N GLN A 156 15.00 10.84 26.25
CA GLN A 156 14.72 10.70 27.68
C GLN A 156 13.51 11.54 28.09
N HIS A 157 13.40 12.78 27.61
CA HIS A 157 12.23 13.61 27.88
C HIS A 157 10.96 12.99 27.31
N LEU A 158 10.95 12.59 26.03
CA LEU A 158 9.80 11.94 25.40
C LEU A 158 9.34 10.73 26.23
N MET A 159 10.27 9.84 26.55
CA MET A 159 10.02 8.57 27.24
C MET A 159 9.85 8.69 28.76
N SER A 160 10.06 9.86 29.36
CA SER A 160 9.87 10.08 30.81
C SER A 160 8.70 11.01 31.13
N TYR A 161 8.41 11.95 30.23
CA TYR A 161 7.46 13.03 30.44
C TYR A 161 6.60 13.29 29.21
N GLY A 162 7.20 13.35 28.02
CA GLY A 162 6.52 13.80 26.80
C GLY A 162 5.26 13.01 26.45
N VAL A 163 5.32 11.67 26.59
CA VAL A 163 4.16 10.80 26.37
C VAL A 163 3.05 11.08 27.39
N LEU A 164 3.39 11.20 28.67
CA LEU A 164 2.43 11.48 29.74
C LEU A 164 1.81 12.89 29.62
N GLU A 165 2.62 13.87 29.24
CA GLU A 165 2.23 15.26 29.06
C GLU A 165 1.40 15.50 27.79
N GLY A 166 1.31 14.51 26.89
CA GLY A 166 0.58 14.64 25.63
C GLY A 166 1.25 15.59 24.63
N ARG A 167 2.59 15.63 24.61
CA ARG A 167 3.36 16.56 23.76
C ARG A 167 3.18 16.32 22.26
N ASP A 168 3.46 17.35 21.48
CA ASP A 168 3.49 17.31 20.02
C ASP A 168 4.78 16.66 19.52
N LEU A 169 4.68 15.67 18.63
CA LEU A 169 5.84 15.01 18.00
C LEU A 169 6.44 15.82 16.84
N GLY A 170 5.77 16.88 16.39
CA GLY A 170 6.26 17.80 15.36
C GLY A 170 6.02 17.35 13.92
N ASN A 171 5.39 16.19 13.73
CA ASN A 171 4.99 15.62 12.43
C ASN A 171 3.46 15.48 12.33
N GLY A 172 2.73 16.38 12.99
CA GLY A 172 1.26 16.37 13.02
C GLY A 172 0.65 15.30 13.92
N ILE A 173 1.45 14.58 14.70
CA ILE A 173 0.99 13.68 15.77
C ILE A 173 1.09 14.43 17.11
N VAL A 174 -0.06 14.77 17.69
CA VAL A 174 -0.12 15.37 19.03
C VAL A 174 -0.57 14.31 20.03
N LEU A 175 0.29 13.93 20.99
CA LEU A 175 0.03 12.82 21.89
C LEU A 175 -1.20 13.03 22.79
N SER A 176 -1.64 14.28 23.00
CA SER A 176 -2.85 14.57 23.76
C SER A 176 -4.12 13.93 23.18
N ILE A 177 -4.17 13.60 21.89
CA ILE A 177 -5.34 12.96 21.28
C ILE A 177 -5.55 11.51 21.78
N PHE A 178 -4.51 10.90 22.34
CA PHE A 178 -4.52 9.52 22.85
C PHE A 178 -4.88 9.43 24.33
N GLN A 179 -5.01 10.56 25.03
CA GLN A 179 -5.23 10.57 26.49
C GLN A 179 -6.57 9.96 26.92
N SER A 180 -7.52 9.77 25.99
CA SER A 180 -8.78 9.05 26.22
C SER A 180 -8.79 7.62 25.68
N ASP A 181 -7.73 7.17 24.99
CA ASP A 181 -7.64 5.80 24.47
C ASP A 181 -7.25 4.84 25.60
N ALA A 182 -8.04 3.79 25.80
CA ALA A 182 -7.86 2.88 26.91
C ALA A 182 -6.51 2.15 26.86
N GLN A 183 -6.07 1.71 25.68
CA GLN A 183 -4.79 1.00 25.53
C GLN A 183 -3.60 1.92 25.82
N PHE A 184 -3.66 3.16 25.35
CA PHE A 184 -2.67 4.18 25.67
C PHE A 184 -2.63 4.45 27.18
N VAL A 185 -3.79 4.68 27.83
CA VAL A 185 -3.88 4.95 29.28
C VAL A 185 -3.44 3.74 30.12
N ASP A 186 -3.78 2.52 29.72
CA ASP A 186 -3.35 1.30 30.39
C ASP A 186 -1.82 1.17 30.35
N ALA A 187 -1.20 1.46 29.21
CA ALA A 187 0.25 1.51 29.06
C ALA A 187 0.89 2.58 29.96
N LEU A 188 0.29 3.77 30.06
CA LEU A 188 0.75 4.80 31.00
C LEU A 188 0.64 4.37 32.47
N THR A 189 -0.45 3.66 32.81
CA THR A 189 -0.74 3.23 34.18
C THR A 189 0.29 2.24 34.70
N VAL A 190 0.81 1.36 33.82
CA VAL A 190 1.89 0.43 34.15
C VAL A 190 3.29 1.02 33.91
N GLY A 191 3.37 2.28 33.46
CA GLY A 191 4.64 2.97 33.21
C GLY A 191 5.40 2.47 31.97
N ASN A 192 4.73 1.79 31.04
CA ASN A 192 5.36 1.35 29.79
C ASN A 192 5.04 2.35 28.66
N TYR A 193 5.88 3.38 28.53
CA TYR A 193 5.65 4.43 27.53
C TYR A 193 6.08 4.02 26.12
N ASP A 194 6.93 3.00 25.98
CA ASP A 194 7.21 2.36 24.68
C ASP A 194 5.95 1.69 24.14
N LEU A 195 5.22 0.98 24.99
CA LEU A 195 3.91 0.40 24.66
C LEU A 195 2.85 1.47 24.35
N ALA A 196 2.89 2.60 25.05
CA ALA A 196 2.01 3.73 24.74
C ALA A 196 2.30 4.30 23.34
N LEU A 197 3.58 4.45 22.97
CA LEU A 197 3.96 4.87 21.62
C LEU A 197 3.69 3.80 20.57
N ALA A 198 3.74 2.51 20.90
CA ALA A 198 3.30 1.45 20.00
C ALA A 198 1.81 1.60 19.63
N ARG A 199 0.97 1.97 20.60
CA ARG A 199 -0.41 2.34 20.33
C ARG A 199 -0.49 3.56 19.42
N VAL A 200 0.34 4.58 19.63
CA VAL A 200 0.43 5.73 18.70
C VAL A 200 0.78 5.28 17.29
N TYR A 201 1.70 4.34 17.10
CA TYR A 201 2.14 3.86 15.77
C TYR A 201 1.03 3.12 15.04
N ALA A 202 0.18 2.40 15.77
CA ALA A 202 -0.97 1.72 15.20
C ALA A 202 -2.05 2.70 14.68
N ILE A 203 -2.12 3.92 15.24
CA ILE A 203 -3.14 4.91 14.88
C ILE A 203 -2.59 5.98 13.93
N ALA A 204 -1.33 6.36 14.10
CA ALA A 204 -0.71 7.51 13.41
C ALA A 204 -0.90 7.51 11.88
N PRO A 205 -0.77 6.37 11.16
CA PRO A 205 -1.03 6.34 9.73
C PRO A 205 -2.43 6.87 9.38
N PHE A 206 -3.41 6.67 10.25
CA PHE A 206 -4.81 7.01 10.03
C PHE A 206 -5.19 8.43 10.48
N LEU A 207 -4.26 9.20 11.04
CA LEU A 207 -4.52 10.56 11.48
C LEU A 207 -4.46 11.51 10.27
N PRO A 208 -5.50 12.34 10.03
CA PRO A 208 -5.49 13.28 8.89
C PRO A 208 -4.43 14.37 9.02
N SER A 209 -3.92 14.61 10.23
CA SER A 209 -2.85 15.58 10.50
C SER A 209 -1.46 14.99 10.33
N PHE A 210 -1.30 13.66 10.27
CA PHE A 210 0.02 13.04 10.22
C PHE A 210 0.75 13.44 8.93
N GLN A 211 1.99 13.92 9.11
CA GLN A 211 2.90 14.28 8.04
C GLN A 211 3.92 13.16 7.92
N PRO A 212 3.72 12.19 7.00
CA PRO A 212 4.66 11.10 6.84
C PRO A 212 6.01 11.61 6.30
N PRO A 213 7.11 10.92 6.63
CA PRO A 213 8.40 11.17 5.98
C PRO A 213 8.29 11.01 4.45
N GLU A 214 9.13 11.73 3.71
CA GLU A 214 9.19 11.62 2.26
C GLU A 214 9.42 10.17 1.81
N GLY A 215 8.57 9.68 0.90
CA GLY A 215 8.63 8.31 0.37
C GLY A 215 8.13 7.22 1.32
N TRP A 216 7.68 7.56 2.54
CA TRP A 216 7.08 6.58 3.44
C TRP A 216 5.61 6.34 3.09
N VAL A 217 5.22 5.07 2.95
CA VAL A 217 3.84 4.61 2.80
C VAL A 217 3.56 3.47 3.78
N PRO A 218 2.37 3.40 4.39
CA PRO A 218 2.02 2.28 5.26
C PRO A 218 1.89 0.99 4.45
N ALA A 219 2.16 -0.15 5.10
CA ALA A 219 1.98 -1.46 4.48
C ALA A 219 0.50 -1.69 4.11
N ALA A 220 0.25 -2.37 3.00
CA ALA A 220 -1.11 -2.58 2.51
C ALA A 220 -2.00 -3.38 3.48
N ASP A 221 -1.40 -4.18 4.36
CA ASP A 221 -2.06 -4.97 5.41
C ASP A 221 -2.06 -4.29 6.79
N THR A 222 -1.74 -2.98 6.86
CA THR A 222 -1.78 -2.20 8.11
C THR A 222 -3.15 -2.35 8.79
N PRO A 223 -3.21 -2.88 10.03
CA PRO A 223 -4.48 -3.07 10.74
C PRO A 223 -5.23 -1.76 10.96
N ILE A 224 -6.51 -1.74 10.63
CA ILE A 224 -7.36 -0.55 10.76
C ILE A 224 -7.87 -0.45 12.21
N PRO A 225 -7.59 0.66 12.91
CA PRO A 225 -7.87 0.78 14.34
C PRO A 225 -9.31 1.22 14.60
N VAL A 226 -10.26 0.32 14.32
CA VAL A 226 -11.70 0.55 14.57
C VAL A 226 -12.05 0.69 16.05
N ASP A 227 -11.14 0.31 16.95
CA ASP A 227 -11.28 0.46 18.39
C ASP A 227 -10.84 1.83 18.93
N PHE A 228 -10.15 2.63 18.12
CA PHE A 228 -9.75 3.99 18.50
C PHE A 228 -10.88 4.98 18.24
N VAL A 229 -11.18 5.79 19.26
CA VAL A 229 -12.16 6.87 19.18
C VAL A 229 -11.40 8.20 19.27
N PRO A 230 -11.20 8.92 18.15
CA PRO A 230 -10.52 10.21 18.19
C PRO A 230 -11.36 11.27 18.93
N PRO A 231 -10.72 12.35 19.40
CA PRO A 231 -11.44 13.51 19.95
C PRO A 231 -12.50 14.06 18.99
N GLU A 232 -13.52 14.74 19.55
CA GLU A 232 -14.59 15.34 18.76
C GLU A 232 -14.04 16.27 17.66
N GLY A 233 -14.54 16.11 16.44
CA GLY A 233 -14.11 16.89 15.27
C GLY A 233 -12.96 16.29 14.48
N ILE A 234 -12.33 15.22 14.96
CA ILE A 234 -11.32 14.46 14.20
C ILE A 234 -12.00 13.19 13.66
N LYS A 235 -11.79 12.92 12.37
CA LYS A 235 -12.12 11.66 11.73
C LYS A 235 -10.83 11.00 11.28
N LEU A 236 -10.72 9.70 11.52
CA LEU A 236 -9.62 8.92 10.96
C LEU A 236 -9.79 8.75 9.45
N VAL A 237 -8.67 8.66 8.74
CA VAL A 237 -8.60 8.45 7.29
C VAL A 237 -7.80 7.17 7.02
N VAL A 238 -8.30 6.25 6.21
CA VAL A 238 -7.54 5.09 5.73
C VAL A 238 -6.57 5.57 4.67
N PRO A 239 -5.25 5.42 4.88
CA PRO A 239 -4.27 5.89 3.92
C PRO A 239 -4.43 5.20 2.56
N PRO A 240 -4.09 5.91 1.46
CA PRO A 240 -3.95 5.28 0.15
C PRO A 240 -3.03 4.05 0.23
N GLY A 241 -3.46 2.94 -0.36
CA GLY A 241 -2.70 1.67 -0.34
C GLY A 241 -3.05 0.71 0.80
N VAL A 242 -3.67 1.17 1.90
CA VAL A 242 -4.14 0.27 2.96
C VAL A 242 -5.43 -0.43 2.55
N HIS A 243 -5.41 -1.76 2.52
CA HIS A 243 -6.57 -2.57 2.20
C HIS A 243 -7.53 -2.63 3.38
N VAL A 244 -8.76 -2.16 3.17
CA VAL A 244 -9.85 -2.37 4.14
C VAL A 244 -10.51 -3.72 3.87
N PRO A 245 -10.52 -4.64 4.85
CA PRO A 245 -11.23 -5.90 4.71
C PRO A 245 -12.75 -5.68 4.53
N PRO A 246 -13.44 -6.42 3.65
CA PRO A 246 -14.89 -6.30 3.47
C PRO A 246 -15.71 -6.46 4.76
N ALA A 247 -15.18 -7.18 5.75
CA ALA A 247 -15.81 -7.37 7.06
C ALA A 247 -15.85 -6.11 7.94
N LEU A 248 -15.02 -5.10 7.63
CA LEU A 248 -15.00 -3.81 8.35
C LEU A 248 -15.90 -2.76 7.69
N LEU A 249 -16.61 -3.09 6.60
CA LEU A 249 -17.50 -2.17 5.91
C LEU A 249 -18.95 -2.26 6.41
N PRO A 250 -19.64 -1.12 6.61
CA PRO A 250 -19.09 0.25 6.55
C PRO A 250 -18.18 0.53 7.74
N LEU A 251 -17.17 1.38 7.55
CA LEU A 251 -16.29 1.78 8.65
C LEU A 251 -17.10 2.50 9.76
N PRO A 252 -16.63 2.46 11.02
CA PRO A 252 -17.26 3.17 12.10
C PRO A 252 -17.33 4.68 11.81
N ASP A 253 -18.29 5.37 12.45
CA ASP A 253 -18.40 6.83 12.36
C ASP A 253 -17.12 7.55 12.82
N THR A 254 -16.18 6.91 13.51
CA THR A 254 -14.89 7.52 13.87
C THR A 254 -13.97 7.75 12.67
N PHE A 255 -14.26 7.12 11.54
CA PHE A 255 -13.60 7.33 10.25
C PHE A 255 -14.42 8.30 9.39
N GLU A 256 -13.77 8.98 8.45
CA GLU A 256 -14.49 9.62 7.35
C GLU A 256 -15.41 8.57 6.68
N GLN A 257 -16.65 8.89 6.34
CA GLN A 257 -17.56 7.86 5.81
C GLN A 257 -17.25 7.52 4.33
N ASP A 258 -16.34 8.28 3.73
CA ASP A 258 -15.82 8.08 2.39
C ASP A 258 -14.53 7.23 2.45
N HIS A 259 -14.66 5.99 2.91
CA HIS A 259 -13.62 4.99 2.77
C HIS A 259 -14.09 3.93 1.81
N SER A 260 -13.81 4.15 0.53
CA SER A 260 -13.81 3.15 -0.55
C SER A 260 -12.74 2.06 -0.37
N GLY A 261 -12.34 1.78 0.86
CA GLY A 261 -11.54 0.61 1.13
C GLY A 261 -12.48 -0.57 1.31
N GLY A 262 -12.32 -1.59 0.49
CA GLY A 262 -13.04 -2.86 0.62
C GLY A 262 -14.11 -3.08 -0.45
N GLY A 263 -13.90 -2.60 -1.67
CA GLY A 263 -14.69 -3.01 -2.82
C GLY A 263 -14.31 -2.22 -4.06
N THR A 264 -13.71 -2.89 -5.05
CA THR A 264 -13.46 -2.35 -6.40
C THR A 264 -12.43 -1.20 -6.43
N PRO A 265 -11.64 -1.02 -7.52
CA PRO A 265 -10.61 0.02 -7.62
C PRO A 265 -11.22 1.42 -7.40
N PRO A 266 -10.41 2.42 -7.01
CA PRO A 266 -10.90 3.70 -6.50
C PRO A 266 -11.92 4.29 -7.46
N ASP A 267 -13.09 4.68 -6.93
CA ASP A 267 -13.91 5.58 -7.72
C ASP A 267 -13.12 6.92 -7.76
N PRO A 268 -12.76 7.43 -8.94
CA PRO A 268 -11.37 7.89 -9.17
C PRO A 268 -11.06 9.42 -9.16
N TYR A 269 -11.11 10.25 -8.12
CA TYR A 269 -11.36 11.73 -8.30
C TYR A 269 -12.76 11.98 -8.88
N ALA A 270 -13.79 11.77 -8.06
CA ALA A 270 -15.11 12.28 -8.40
C ALA A 270 -15.03 13.81 -8.61
N LEU A 271 -15.33 14.26 -9.83
CA LEU A 271 -15.60 15.66 -10.17
C LEU A 271 -16.80 16.14 -9.33
N THR A 272 -16.54 16.62 -8.11
CA THR A 272 -17.57 17.26 -7.29
C THR A 272 -17.54 18.77 -7.53
N THR A 273 -18.70 19.41 -7.43
CA THR A 273 -18.96 20.84 -7.68
C THR A 273 -18.12 21.87 -6.90
N ALA A 274 -17.14 21.43 -6.10
CA ALA A 274 -16.14 22.30 -5.49
C ALA A 274 -14.85 22.41 -6.31
N ILE A 275 -14.68 21.59 -7.36
CA ILE A 275 -13.55 21.61 -8.31
C ILE A 275 -14.08 22.02 -9.69
N ASP A 276 -14.75 23.17 -9.73
CA ASP A 276 -15.16 23.84 -10.97
C ASP A 276 -14.17 24.97 -11.27
N ASP A 277 -12.87 24.61 -11.34
CA ASP A 277 -11.83 25.53 -11.80
C ASP A 277 -10.79 24.80 -12.66
N PHE A 278 -11.26 24.17 -13.75
CA PHE A 278 -10.41 23.77 -14.89
C PHE A 278 -10.02 24.98 -15.75
N ASN A 279 -9.79 26.14 -15.13
CA ASN A 279 -9.19 27.29 -15.77
C ASN A 279 -8.09 27.91 -14.92
N VAL A 280 -7.10 27.10 -14.55
CA VAL A 280 -5.78 27.63 -14.22
C VAL A 280 -4.71 26.67 -14.70
N ALA A 281 -3.73 27.22 -15.40
CA ALA A 281 -2.64 26.52 -16.05
C ALA A 281 -1.97 25.46 -15.15
N ASN A 282 -1.83 24.24 -15.68
CA ASN A 282 -0.96 23.15 -15.24
C ASN A 282 -1.24 22.56 -13.85
N HIS A 283 -2.09 21.53 -13.79
CA HIS A 283 -1.88 20.43 -12.85
C HIS A 283 -1.16 19.31 -13.60
N HIS A 284 0.08 19.05 -13.20
CA HIS A 284 0.77 17.79 -13.48
C HIS A 284 0.43 16.86 -12.34
N ALA A 285 0.04 15.62 -12.64
CA ALA A 285 0.03 14.56 -11.63
C ALA A 285 1.47 14.24 -11.17
N THR A 286 1.57 13.40 -10.15
CA THR A 286 2.83 13.14 -9.43
C THR A 286 3.78 12.27 -10.28
N ASP A 287 4.91 11.84 -9.73
CA ASP A 287 5.79 10.88 -10.41
C ASP A 287 5.42 9.40 -10.11
N GLY A 288 4.26 9.14 -9.50
CA GLY A 288 3.74 7.80 -9.20
C GLY A 288 2.43 7.49 -9.90
N ASP A 289 2.00 6.23 -9.85
CA ASP A 289 0.80 5.73 -10.55
C ASP A 289 -0.50 6.43 -10.06
N ASP A 290 -1.03 7.32 -10.89
CA ASP A 290 -2.20 8.16 -10.59
C ASP A 290 -3.49 7.64 -11.28
N VAL A 291 -4.67 7.91 -10.71
CA VAL A 291 -5.96 7.44 -11.26
C VAL A 291 -7.01 8.56 -11.34
N PHE A 292 -7.42 8.96 -12.55
CA PHE A 292 -8.37 10.03 -12.90
C PHE A 292 -9.82 9.54 -13.16
N THR A 293 -10.88 10.30 -12.81
CA THR A 293 -12.30 10.00 -13.15
C THR A 293 -12.85 11.00 -14.14
N GLY A 294 -13.60 10.51 -15.10
CA GLY A 294 -14.65 11.26 -15.77
C GLY A 294 -16.08 10.84 -15.39
N ASP A 295 -16.96 11.83 -15.18
CA ASP A 295 -18.43 11.71 -15.09
C ASP A 295 -18.93 10.71 -14.02
N ASN A 296 -18.87 11.09 -12.73
CA ASN A 296 -19.52 10.29 -11.66
C ASN A 296 -21.06 10.51 -11.69
N ARG A 297 -21.84 9.47 -11.39
CA ARG A 297 -23.32 9.33 -11.39
C ARG A 297 -24.15 10.45 -10.70
N SER A 298 -23.54 11.53 -10.22
CA SER A 298 -24.24 12.70 -9.67
C SER A 298 -23.69 14.09 -10.03
N LYS A 299 -22.58 14.25 -10.78
CA LYS A 299 -22.06 15.57 -11.22
C LYS A 299 -20.90 15.48 -12.24
N THR A 300 -20.97 16.42 -13.20
CA THR A 300 -19.91 16.94 -14.11
C THR A 300 -19.58 16.14 -15.38
N THR A 301 -19.89 16.74 -16.55
CA THR A 301 -19.68 16.16 -17.89
C THR A 301 -18.25 16.36 -18.39
N VAL A 302 -17.51 15.26 -18.64
CA VAL A 302 -16.20 15.34 -19.32
C VAL A 302 -16.37 15.72 -20.78
N THR A 303 -15.49 16.58 -21.26
CA THR A 303 -15.50 17.14 -22.62
C THR A 303 -14.19 16.84 -23.35
N PRO A 304 -14.19 16.79 -24.70
CA PRO A 304 -12.94 16.65 -25.47
C PRO A 304 -11.95 17.81 -25.34
N THR A 305 -12.35 18.91 -24.69
CA THR A 305 -11.49 20.07 -24.44
C THR A 305 -10.73 20.00 -23.12
N ASP A 306 -11.14 19.09 -22.23
CA ASP A 306 -10.43 18.88 -20.96
C ASP A 306 -9.06 18.28 -21.22
N LYS A 307 -8.10 18.59 -20.33
CA LYS A 307 -6.71 18.13 -20.43
C LYS A 307 -6.30 17.44 -19.15
N ILE A 308 -5.77 16.24 -19.29
CA ILE A 308 -5.24 15.43 -18.20
C ILE A 308 -3.80 15.05 -18.55
N ASP A 309 -2.90 15.30 -17.61
CA ASP A 309 -1.48 14.99 -17.72
C ASP A 309 -1.07 14.13 -16.51
N GLY A 310 -0.81 12.84 -16.74
CA GLY A 310 -0.63 11.85 -15.68
C GLY A 310 0.70 11.94 -14.92
N GLY A 311 1.68 12.68 -15.43
CA GLY A 311 2.92 12.87 -14.69
C GLY A 311 3.95 11.77 -15.01
N GLY A 312 4.59 11.22 -13.99
CA GLY A 312 5.43 10.03 -14.10
C GLY A 312 4.72 8.86 -13.43
N GLY A 313 5.00 7.63 -13.86
CA GLY A 313 4.29 6.44 -13.35
C GLY A 313 3.52 5.74 -14.45
N THR A 314 2.57 4.89 -14.05
CA THR A 314 1.57 4.24 -14.90
C THR A 314 0.20 4.75 -14.51
N ASP A 315 -0.32 5.68 -15.30
CA ASP A 315 -1.49 6.45 -14.93
C ASP A 315 -2.75 5.92 -15.60
N THR A 316 -3.88 6.05 -14.90
CA THR A 316 -5.16 5.45 -15.28
C THR A 316 -6.25 6.52 -15.40
N PHE A 317 -7.00 6.54 -16.49
CA PHE A 317 -8.22 7.33 -16.63
C PHE A 317 -9.45 6.41 -16.66
N ASN A 318 -10.30 6.52 -15.65
CA ASN A 318 -11.56 5.81 -15.52
C ASN A 318 -12.72 6.72 -15.97
N PHE A 319 -13.57 6.24 -16.86
CA PHE A 319 -14.72 6.98 -17.37
C PHE A 319 -16.02 6.23 -17.09
N TYR A 320 -17.03 6.90 -16.51
CA TYR A 320 -18.29 6.28 -16.06
C TYR A 320 -19.54 6.71 -16.85
N GLY A 321 -19.35 7.27 -18.06
CA GLY A 321 -20.45 7.75 -18.91
C GLY A 321 -21.05 6.69 -19.84
N GLU A 322 -22.28 6.96 -20.30
CA GLU A 322 -23.00 6.09 -21.26
C GLU A 322 -22.39 6.09 -22.67
N SER A 323 -21.73 7.18 -23.06
CA SER A 323 -21.01 7.34 -24.33
C SER A 323 -19.58 7.75 -24.05
N ALA A 324 -18.61 6.96 -24.51
CA ALA A 324 -17.19 7.24 -24.30
C ALA A 324 -16.80 8.60 -24.91
N VAL A 325 -16.48 9.55 -24.03
CA VAL A 325 -15.92 10.84 -24.40
C VAL A 325 -14.55 10.92 -23.75
N LEU A 326 -13.49 10.94 -24.57
CA LEU A 326 -12.12 11.05 -24.07
C LEU A 326 -11.68 12.52 -24.02
N PRO A 327 -11.09 12.97 -22.91
CA PRO A 327 -10.40 14.25 -22.84
C PRO A 327 -9.06 14.16 -23.59
N GLN A 328 -8.32 15.27 -23.64
CA GLN A 328 -6.93 15.27 -24.11
C GLN A 328 -6.05 14.64 -23.02
N LEU A 329 -5.51 13.47 -23.32
CA LEU A 329 -4.66 12.69 -22.41
C LEU A 329 -3.20 12.80 -22.84
N THR A 330 -2.32 13.11 -21.88
CA THR A 330 -0.85 13.03 -22.03
C THR A 330 -0.28 12.28 -20.84
N ARG A 331 0.71 11.40 -21.05
CA ARG A 331 1.31 10.56 -19.99
C ARG A 331 0.23 9.83 -19.19
N VAL A 332 -0.68 9.16 -19.89
CA VAL A 332 -1.71 8.30 -19.29
C VAL A 332 -1.69 6.98 -20.04
N GLU A 333 -1.40 5.90 -19.34
CA GLU A 333 -1.12 4.60 -19.93
C GLU A 333 -2.36 3.70 -20.00
N ILE A 334 -3.33 3.87 -19.10
CA ILE A 334 -4.48 2.99 -18.97
C ILE A 334 -5.78 3.79 -19.06
N ILE A 335 -6.73 3.32 -19.86
CA ILE A 335 -8.10 3.85 -19.89
C ILE A 335 -9.06 2.74 -19.46
N ASN A 336 -9.90 2.98 -18.47
CA ASN A 336 -11.00 2.09 -18.09
C ASN A 336 -12.34 2.74 -18.42
N LEU A 337 -13.16 2.05 -19.20
CA LEU A 337 -14.51 2.46 -19.52
C LEU A 337 -15.50 1.63 -18.70
N HIS A 338 -16.25 2.31 -17.84
CA HIS A 338 -17.26 1.76 -16.97
C HIS A 338 -18.65 2.19 -17.46
N GLY A 339 -19.60 1.25 -17.50
CA GLY A 339 -20.99 1.56 -17.86
C GLY A 339 -21.23 1.98 -19.33
N THR A 340 -20.19 2.12 -20.15
CA THR A 340 -20.32 2.41 -21.59
C THR A 340 -20.80 1.17 -22.33
N THR A 341 -21.94 1.28 -23.04
CA THR A 341 -22.57 0.14 -23.74
C THR A 341 -22.54 0.24 -25.27
N GLY A 342 -21.91 1.26 -25.86
CA GLY A 342 -21.80 1.35 -27.33
C GLY A 342 -21.41 2.68 -27.97
N GLY A 343 -20.33 3.34 -27.53
CA GLY A 343 -19.76 4.53 -28.20
C GLY A 343 -18.51 4.22 -29.00
N ALA A 344 -18.20 5.04 -30.02
CA ALA A 344 -16.91 4.97 -30.70
C ALA A 344 -15.79 5.33 -29.72
N VAL A 345 -14.70 4.56 -29.73
CA VAL A 345 -13.54 4.82 -28.88
C VAL A 345 -12.30 4.73 -29.75
N ASN A 346 -11.62 5.86 -29.94
CA ASN A 346 -10.40 5.89 -30.73
C ASN A 346 -9.22 6.32 -29.84
N THR A 347 -8.40 5.34 -29.48
CA THR A 347 -7.15 5.54 -28.73
C THR A 347 -5.93 5.52 -29.63
N SER A 348 -6.09 5.36 -30.94
CA SER A 348 -4.97 5.22 -31.89
C SER A 348 -4.07 6.47 -31.96
N GLY A 349 -4.63 7.64 -31.67
CA GLY A 349 -3.89 8.91 -31.61
C GLY A 349 -3.29 9.23 -30.23
N LEU A 350 -3.48 8.38 -29.22
CA LEU A 350 -2.99 8.60 -27.87
C LEU A 350 -1.66 7.86 -27.69
N GLU A 351 -0.57 8.62 -27.62
CA GLU A 351 0.78 8.04 -27.71
C GLU A 351 1.18 7.24 -26.47
N ASP A 352 0.76 7.69 -25.29
CA ASP A 352 1.15 7.09 -24.02
C ASP A 352 0.22 5.95 -23.60
N VAL A 353 -1.00 5.89 -24.14
CA VAL A 353 -1.98 4.85 -23.81
C VAL A 353 -1.48 3.50 -24.31
N THR A 354 -1.30 2.57 -23.38
CA THR A 354 -0.91 1.17 -23.63
C THR A 354 -2.08 0.20 -23.48
N GLN A 355 -3.14 0.56 -22.76
CA GLN A 355 -4.26 -0.32 -22.50
C GLN A 355 -5.60 0.42 -22.45
N LEU A 356 -6.60 -0.14 -23.14
CA LEU A 356 -8.00 0.29 -23.10
C LEU A 356 -8.84 -0.87 -22.56
N ASN A 357 -9.56 -0.67 -21.46
CA ASN A 357 -10.37 -1.67 -20.80
C ASN A 357 -11.85 -1.31 -20.81
N TYR A 358 -12.69 -2.32 -21.01
CA TYR A 358 -14.10 -2.29 -20.62
C TYR A 358 -14.23 -3.03 -19.29
N VAL A 359 -14.75 -2.36 -18.27
CA VAL A 359 -14.78 -2.87 -16.89
C VAL A 359 -16.21 -2.88 -16.36
N ASP A 360 -16.67 -4.04 -15.87
CA ASP A 360 -18.00 -4.24 -15.29
C ASP A 360 -19.13 -3.79 -16.22
N VAL A 361 -19.04 -4.17 -17.50
CA VAL A 361 -19.99 -3.76 -18.54
C VAL A 361 -20.97 -4.90 -18.83
N SER A 362 -22.27 -4.62 -18.68
CA SER A 362 -23.33 -5.50 -19.18
C SER A 362 -23.83 -5.01 -20.54
N LEU A 363 -23.54 -5.76 -21.61
CA LEU A 363 -23.82 -5.37 -22.98
C LEU A 363 -25.27 -5.66 -23.38
N SER A 364 -26.01 -4.60 -23.69
CA SER A 364 -27.33 -4.69 -24.33
C SER A 364 -27.27 -4.60 -25.86
N ALA A 365 -26.15 -4.16 -26.43
CA ALA A 365 -25.91 -4.01 -27.87
C ALA A 365 -24.48 -4.45 -28.24
N PRO A 366 -24.18 -4.72 -29.54
CA PRO A 366 -22.83 -4.98 -29.99
C PRO A 366 -21.88 -3.81 -29.69
N LEU A 367 -20.69 -4.15 -29.23
CA LEU A 367 -19.63 -3.23 -28.92
C LEU A 367 -18.75 -3.02 -30.16
N GLY A 368 -18.47 -1.79 -30.56
CA GLY A 368 -17.66 -1.54 -31.75
C GLY A 368 -18.41 -1.59 -33.09
N ALA A 369 -19.75 -1.53 -33.06
CA ALA A 369 -20.57 -1.58 -34.28
C ALA A 369 -20.27 -0.40 -35.23
N ALA A 370 -20.78 -0.45 -36.47
CA ALA A 370 -20.58 0.63 -37.44
C ALA A 370 -21.08 1.98 -36.90
N GLY A 371 -20.20 2.98 -36.88
CA GLY A 371 -20.41 4.29 -36.27
C GLY A 371 -20.09 4.37 -34.77
N SER A 372 -19.70 3.26 -34.15
CA SER A 372 -19.20 3.16 -32.77
C SER A 372 -17.91 2.34 -32.70
N GLU A 373 -17.04 2.46 -33.70
CA GLU A 373 -15.83 1.65 -33.84
C GLU A 373 -14.85 1.84 -32.66
N ILE A 374 -14.23 0.73 -32.24
CA ILE A 374 -13.09 0.76 -31.33
C ILE A 374 -11.83 0.72 -32.19
N VAL A 375 -10.98 1.73 -32.06
CA VAL A 375 -9.76 1.87 -32.87
C VAL A 375 -8.56 2.02 -31.94
N LEU A 376 -7.64 1.07 -32.02
CA LEU A 376 -6.40 1.00 -31.26
C LEU A 376 -5.19 1.26 -32.16
N ARG A 377 -4.04 1.58 -31.56
CA ARG A 377 -2.73 1.61 -32.24
C ARG A 377 -1.89 0.39 -31.90
N ASP A 378 -0.74 0.29 -32.58
CA ASP A 378 0.27 -0.74 -32.35
C ASP A 378 0.58 -0.97 -30.86
N ASN A 379 0.59 -2.25 -30.48
CA ASN A 379 0.88 -2.75 -29.13
C ASN A 379 -0.10 -2.38 -28.02
N GLN A 380 -1.19 -1.66 -28.31
CA GLN A 380 -2.25 -1.47 -27.32
C GLN A 380 -2.96 -2.80 -26.99
N ILE A 381 -3.35 -2.93 -25.73
CA ILE A 381 -4.14 -4.05 -25.24
C ILE A 381 -5.60 -3.61 -25.16
N LEU A 382 -6.50 -4.40 -25.75
CA LEU A 382 -7.93 -4.31 -25.45
C LEU A 382 -8.23 -5.24 -24.28
N GLY A 383 -8.71 -4.71 -23.16
CA GLY A 383 -9.12 -5.48 -22.00
C GLY A 383 -10.63 -5.60 -21.89
N LEU A 384 -11.09 -6.80 -21.57
CA LEU A 384 -12.47 -7.12 -21.21
C LEU A 384 -12.45 -7.69 -19.80
N ASN A 385 -12.89 -6.89 -18.83
CA ASN A 385 -12.86 -7.23 -17.42
C ASN A 385 -14.29 -7.28 -16.89
N HIS A 386 -14.75 -8.50 -16.55
CA HIS A 386 -16.13 -8.75 -16.12
C HIS A 386 -17.18 -8.19 -17.10
N VAL A 387 -16.93 -8.31 -18.40
CA VAL A 387 -17.91 -7.95 -19.43
C VAL A 387 -18.92 -9.09 -19.55
N THR A 388 -20.22 -8.76 -19.54
CA THR A 388 -21.30 -9.76 -19.57
C THR A 388 -22.28 -9.48 -20.70
N GLY A 389 -22.62 -10.49 -21.47
CA GLY A 389 -23.63 -10.44 -22.51
C GLY A 389 -23.23 -11.20 -23.77
N THR A 390 -24.20 -11.67 -24.53
CA THR A 390 -23.94 -12.46 -25.75
C THR A 390 -23.75 -11.59 -27.00
N GLN A 391 -23.44 -10.32 -26.83
CA GLN A 391 -23.31 -9.37 -27.94
C GLN A 391 -21.92 -9.43 -28.56
N ALA A 392 -21.82 -9.09 -29.84
CA ALA A 392 -20.56 -9.13 -30.56
C ALA A 392 -19.65 -7.94 -30.20
N LEU A 393 -18.34 -8.15 -30.30
CA LEU A 393 -17.29 -7.13 -30.24
C LEU A 393 -16.73 -6.93 -31.66
N THR A 394 -16.50 -5.69 -32.04
CA THR A 394 -15.67 -5.33 -33.19
C THR A 394 -14.61 -4.32 -32.78
N ALA A 395 -13.35 -4.59 -33.09
CA ALA A 395 -12.26 -3.65 -32.83
C ALA A 395 -11.23 -3.66 -33.96
N ASP A 396 -10.70 -2.48 -34.27
CA ASP A 396 -9.67 -2.27 -35.27
C ASP A 396 -8.34 -1.99 -34.58
N PHE A 397 -7.35 -2.87 -34.77
CA PHE A 397 -5.99 -2.71 -34.24
C PHE A 397 -5.05 -1.99 -35.23
N GLY A 398 -5.58 -1.45 -36.32
CA GLY A 398 -4.84 -0.72 -37.34
C GLY A 398 -3.85 -1.60 -38.11
N ALA A 399 -2.69 -1.05 -38.45
CA ALA A 399 -1.61 -1.76 -39.17
C ALA A 399 -0.69 -2.60 -38.26
N SER A 400 -1.13 -2.87 -37.02
CA SER A 400 -0.32 -3.58 -36.04
C SER A 400 -0.15 -5.06 -36.42
N PRO A 401 1.09 -5.61 -36.45
CA PRO A 401 1.30 -7.04 -36.66
C PRO A 401 0.92 -7.89 -35.43
N LEU A 402 0.57 -7.25 -34.32
CA LEU A 402 0.23 -7.87 -33.05
C LEU A 402 -1.08 -7.27 -32.50
N ALA A 403 -2.07 -8.11 -32.23
CA ALA A 403 -3.21 -7.71 -31.42
C ALA A 403 -3.21 -8.45 -30.09
N ARG A 404 -3.64 -7.76 -29.03
CA ARG A 404 -3.67 -8.31 -27.68
C ARG A 404 -5.03 -8.07 -27.06
N LEU A 405 -5.66 -9.18 -26.66
CA LEU A 405 -6.90 -9.18 -25.91
C LEU A 405 -6.62 -9.72 -24.51
N ALA A 406 -6.92 -8.96 -23.47
CA ALA A 406 -6.92 -9.42 -22.10
C ALA A 406 -8.37 -9.69 -21.68
N VAL A 407 -8.67 -10.90 -21.20
CA VAL A 407 -10.02 -11.30 -20.81
C VAL A 407 -9.97 -11.79 -19.37
N SER A 408 -10.77 -11.18 -18.50
CA SER A 408 -10.66 -11.46 -17.06
C SER A 408 -11.99 -11.48 -16.31
N ASN A 409 -11.93 -12.06 -15.10
CA ASN A 409 -12.95 -11.98 -14.07
C ASN A 409 -14.34 -12.48 -14.50
N GLY A 410 -14.40 -13.61 -15.20
CA GLY A 410 -15.67 -14.23 -15.58
C GLY A 410 -16.36 -13.55 -16.76
N THR A 411 -15.58 -12.99 -17.69
CA THR A 411 -16.12 -12.32 -18.87
C THR A 411 -16.87 -13.32 -19.76
N GLU A 412 -18.08 -12.94 -20.17
CA GLU A 412 -18.93 -13.62 -21.14
C GLU A 412 -19.24 -12.66 -22.29
N MET A 413 -18.69 -12.96 -23.48
CA MET A 413 -18.84 -12.16 -24.70
C MET A 413 -19.40 -13.01 -25.84
N GLY A 414 -20.17 -12.40 -26.75
CA GLY A 414 -20.53 -13.00 -28.03
C GLY A 414 -19.34 -13.05 -29.01
N ASP A 415 -19.64 -13.02 -30.31
CA ASP A 415 -18.63 -13.12 -31.36
C ASP A 415 -17.64 -11.95 -31.32
N VAL A 416 -16.35 -12.24 -31.48
CA VAL A 416 -15.27 -11.26 -31.43
C VAL A 416 -14.67 -11.13 -32.82
N HIS A 417 -14.91 -9.97 -33.46
CA HIS A 417 -14.37 -9.61 -34.76
C HIS A 417 -13.24 -8.60 -34.58
N LEU A 418 -12.04 -8.95 -35.01
CA LEU A 418 -10.89 -8.07 -34.91
C LEU A 418 -10.39 -7.72 -36.31
N ALA A 419 -10.57 -6.46 -36.68
CA ALA A 419 -10.12 -5.90 -37.94
C ALA A 419 -8.69 -5.36 -37.80
N VAL A 420 -7.91 -5.49 -38.88
CA VAL A 420 -6.57 -4.90 -39.04
C VAL A 420 -6.24 -4.76 -40.52
N ASP A 421 -5.26 -3.91 -40.83
CA ASP A 421 -4.65 -3.81 -42.15
C ASP A 421 -3.52 -4.85 -42.34
N GLY A 422 -3.88 -6.14 -42.42
CA GLY A 422 -2.97 -7.24 -42.81
C GLY A 422 -2.93 -8.45 -41.86
N PRO A 423 -2.21 -9.54 -42.22
CA PRO A 423 -2.15 -10.74 -41.39
C PRO A 423 -1.40 -10.49 -40.08
N TYR A 424 -1.95 -10.93 -38.94
CA TYR A 424 -1.36 -10.63 -37.62
C TYR A 424 -1.36 -11.81 -36.65
N ILE A 425 -0.63 -11.63 -35.54
CA ILE A 425 -0.63 -12.58 -34.41
C ILE A 425 -1.57 -12.05 -33.34
N LEU A 426 -2.58 -12.84 -33.01
CA LEU A 426 -3.48 -12.53 -31.89
C LEU A 426 -2.96 -13.22 -30.62
N THR A 427 -2.82 -12.47 -29.53
CA THR A 427 -2.62 -13.03 -28.19
C THR A 427 -3.85 -12.78 -27.34
N ILE A 428 -4.41 -13.84 -26.76
CA ILE A 428 -5.48 -13.77 -25.75
C ILE A 428 -4.91 -14.22 -24.42
N ASP A 429 -4.98 -13.35 -23.41
CA ASP A 429 -4.66 -13.68 -22.03
C ASP A 429 -5.94 -13.87 -21.21
N SER A 430 -6.13 -15.03 -20.60
CA SER A 430 -7.29 -15.37 -19.77
C SER A 430 -6.91 -15.40 -18.28
N SER A 431 -7.33 -14.40 -17.52
CA SER A 431 -6.86 -14.18 -16.14
C SER A 431 -8.00 -13.76 -15.19
N GLY A 432 -7.65 -13.40 -13.95
CA GLY A 432 -8.63 -12.93 -12.96
C GLY A 432 -9.31 -14.05 -12.15
N SER A 433 -10.52 -13.78 -11.68
CA SER A 433 -11.36 -14.68 -10.88
C SER A 433 -12.52 -15.27 -11.71
N GLY A 434 -12.40 -16.53 -12.11
CA GLY A 434 -13.47 -17.27 -12.77
C GLY A 434 -13.24 -17.53 -14.28
N PRO A 435 -14.02 -18.46 -14.86
CA PRO A 435 -13.85 -18.89 -16.24
C PRO A 435 -14.35 -17.82 -17.23
N ASN A 436 -13.61 -17.62 -18.31
CA ASN A 436 -13.95 -16.67 -19.37
C ASN A 436 -14.53 -17.39 -20.60
N THR A 437 -15.51 -16.78 -21.25
CA THR A 437 -16.20 -17.32 -22.41
C THR A 437 -16.30 -16.28 -23.51
N LEU A 438 -15.83 -16.61 -24.72
CA LEU A 438 -16.05 -15.81 -25.93
C LEU A 438 -16.87 -16.61 -26.96
N GLY A 439 -17.49 -15.91 -27.91
CA GLY A 439 -18.21 -16.47 -29.05
C GLY A 439 -17.30 -17.09 -30.11
N ALA A 440 -17.64 -16.88 -31.38
CA ALA A 440 -16.71 -17.10 -32.48
C ALA A 440 -15.59 -16.06 -32.44
N LEU A 441 -14.40 -16.45 -32.89
CA LEU A 441 -13.25 -15.55 -32.99
C LEU A 441 -12.90 -15.39 -34.47
N ASP A 442 -13.06 -14.18 -34.97
CA ASP A 442 -12.87 -13.82 -36.37
C ASP A 442 -11.73 -12.81 -36.50
N PHE A 443 -10.63 -13.25 -37.14
CA PHE A 443 -9.52 -12.37 -37.49
C PHE A 443 -8.71 -12.88 -38.68
N GLU A 444 -8.03 -11.97 -39.37
CA GLU A 444 -7.12 -12.31 -40.46
C GLU A 444 -5.70 -12.56 -39.94
N GLY A 445 -5.38 -13.78 -39.51
CA GLY A 445 -4.00 -14.09 -39.09
C GLY A 445 -3.74 -15.58 -38.83
N PRO A 446 -2.52 -16.07 -39.09
CA PRO A 446 -2.20 -17.49 -38.99
C PRO A 446 -2.03 -17.99 -37.54
N VAL A 447 -1.66 -17.10 -36.61
CA VAL A 447 -1.22 -17.50 -35.26
C VAL A 447 -2.13 -16.94 -34.18
N LEU A 448 -2.68 -17.85 -33.37
CA LEU A 448 -3.37 -17.56 -32.12
C LEU A 448 -2.50 -18.01 -30.93
N ARG A 449 -2.13 -17.08 -30.05
CA ARG A 449 -1.45 -17.35 -28.78
C ARG A 449 -2.43 -17.25 -27.63
N LEU A 450 -2.42 -18.25 -26.76
CA LEU A 450 -3.30 -18.34 -25.60
C LEU A 450 -2.45 -18.44 -24.33
N THR A 451 -2.70 -17.54 -23.39
CA THR A 451 -1.99 -17.47 -22.11
C THR A 451 -2.95 -17.29 -20.95
N GLY A 452 -2.44 -17.48 -19.73
CA GLY A 452 -3.17 -17.13 -18.52
C GLY A 452 -3.62 -18.33 -17.69
N GLY A 453 -4.14 -18.03 -16.50
CA GLY A 453 -4.45 -19.01 -15.45
C GLY A 453 -5.91 -19.40 -15.32
N GLN A 454 -6.82 -18.65 -15.93
CA GLN A 454 -8.25 -18.93 -15.86
C GLN A 454 -8.73 -19.70 -17.07
N SER A 455 -9.72 -20.58 -16.86
CA SER A 455 -10.29 -21.37 -17.96
C SER A 455 -10.87 -20.48 -19.04
N LEU A 456 -10.64 -20.84 -20.31
CA LEU A 456 -11.08 -20.10 -21.48
C LEU A 456 -11.90 -21.01 -22.40
N THR A 457 -13.14 -20.61 -22.67
CA THR A 457 -14.05 -21.32 -23.58
C THR A 457 -14.36 -20.45 -24.80
N MET A 458 -14.06 -20.96 -25.99
CA MET A 458 -14.53 -20.42 -27.27
C MET A 458 -15.74 -21.23 -27.72
N THR A 459 -16.92 -20.60 -27.68
CA THR A 459 -18.18 -21.28 -27.97
C THR A 459 -18.48 -21.37 -29.47
N GLY A 460 -17.92 -20.47 -30.26
CA GLY A 460 -18.00 -20.46 -31.72
C GLY A 460 -16.78 -21.10 -32.39
N VAL A 461 -16.88 -21.32 -33.70
CA VAL A 461 -15.78 -21.88 -34.49
C VAL A 461 -14.73 -20.80 -34.72
N LEU A 462 -13.46 -21.15 -34.49
CA LEU A 462 -12.32 -20.30 -34.77
C LEU A 462 -12.18 -19.99 -36.27
N ALA A 463 -11.67 -18.79 -36.60
CA ALA A 463 -11.45 -18.36 -37.98
C ALA A 463 -10.61 -19.37 -38.79
N ALA A 464 -10.98 -19.58 -40.06
CA ALA A 464 -10.30 -20.53 -40.95
C ALA A 464 -8.89 -20.07 -41.35
N SER A 465 -8.55 -18.81 -41.10
CA SER A 465 -7.21 -18.22 -41.26
C SER A 465 -6.19 -18.75 -40.25
N ILE A 466 -6.63 -19.30 -39.11
CA ILE A 466 -5.77 -19.78 -38.04
C ILE A 466 -5.27 -21.18 -38.38
N ASP A 467 -3.96 -21.31 -38.58
CA ASP A 467 -3.28 -22.59 -38.82
C ASP A 467 -2.36 -23.00 -37.66
N ASN A 468 -2.12 -22.11 -36.69
CA ASN A 468 -1.25 -22.34 -35.55
C ASN A 468 -1.85 -21.79 -34.24
N ILE A 469 -1.99 -22.67 -33.25
CA ILE A 469 -2.42 -22.31 -31.89
C ILE A 469 -1.30 -22.65 -30.91
N ASP A 470 -0.75 -21.62 -30.27
CA ASP A 470 0.27 -21.72 -29.21
C ASP A 470 -0.36 -21.44 -27.85
N ALA A 471 -0.63 -22.49 -27.10
CA ALA A 471 -1.17 -22.49 -25.75
C ALA A 471 -0.14 -23.02 -24.72
N VAL A 472 1.17 -22.92 -25.00
CA VAL A 472 2.22 -23.44 -24.10
C VAL A 472 2.22 -22.73 -22.74
N ARG A 473 1.78 -21.47 -22.70
CA ARG A 473 1.69 -20.66 -21.47
C ARG A 473 0.28 -20.58 -20.88
N MET A 474 -0.66 -21.37 -21.40
CA MET A 474 -2.00 -21.52 -20.83
C MET A 474 -1.96 -22.55 -19.70
N THR A 475 -2.33 -22.15 -18.48
CA THR A 475 -2.40 -23.04 -17.31
C THR A 475 -3.83 -23.36 -16.87
N GLY A 476 -4.81 -22.53 -17.26
CA GLY A 476 -6.24 -22.81 -17.12
C GLY A 476 -6.77 -23.82 -18.14
N ASP A 477 -7.98 -24.35 -17.90
CA ASP A 477 -8.61 -25.28 -18.84
C ASP A 477 -9.00 -24.54 -20.13
N LEU A 478 -8.81 -25.19 -21.26
CA LEU A 478 -9.07 -24.59 -22.56
C LEU A 478 -10.14 -25.41 -23.29
N SER A 479 -11.14 -24.76 -23.85
CA SER A 479 -12.15 -25.38 -24.71
C SER A 479 -12.30 -24.59 -25.99
N LEU A 480 -12.00 -25.21 -27.13
CA LEU A 480 -11.98 -24.57 -28.44
C LEU A 480 -12.80 -25.37 -29.44
N LYS A 481 -13.47 -24.67 -30.36
CA LYS A 481 -14.03 -25.29 -31.58
C LYS A 481 -13.21 -24.86 -32.78
N VAL A 482 -12.48 -25.80 -33.34
CA VAL A 482 -11.69 -25.58 -34.55
C VAL A 482 -12.49 -25.92 -35.81
N GLY A 483 -12.23 -25.20 -36.90
CA GLY A 483 -12.83 -25.47 -38.21
C GLY A 483 -12.25 -26.71 -38.90
N ASN A 484 -12.59 -26.92 -40.17
CA ASN A 484 -12.15 -28.07 -40.98
C ASN A 484 -10.70 -27.94 -41.52
N GLY A 485 -9.93 -26.95 -41.07
CA GLY A 485 -8.56 -26.71 -41.52
C GLY A 485 -7.53 -27.54 -40.74
N ASP A 486 -6.35 -27.74 -41.32
CA ASP A 486 -5.21 -28.32 -40.61
C ASP A 486 -4.67 -27.30 -39.60
N ILE A 487 -4.68 -27.64 -38.31
CA ILE A 487 -4.21 -26.76 -37.23
C ILE A 487 -3.06 -27.42 -36.48
N HIS A 488 -1.95 -26.69 -36.38
CA HIS A 488 -0.83 -27.02 -35.52
C HIS A 488 -1.11 -26.51 -34.11
N PHE A 489 -1.24 -27.43 -33.15
CA PHE A 489 -1.50 -27.08 -31.75
C PHE A 489 -0.27 -27.35 -30.88
N HIS A 490 0.17 -26.36 -30.10
CA HIS A 490 1.30 -26.45 -29.20
C HIS A 490 0.87 -26.14 -27.76
N GLY A 491 1.13 -27.04 -26.80
CA GLY A 491 0.84 -26.79 -25.37
C GLY A 491 -0.55 -27.24 -24.90
N GLY A 492 -1.01 -26.71 -23.77
CA GLY A 492 -2.30 -27.05 -23.12
C GLY A 492 -2.29 -28.29 -22.21
N ARG A 493 -3.05 -28.26 -21.11
CA ARG A 493 -3.42 -29.47 -20.33
C ARG A 493 -4.55 -30.20 -21.07
N ALA A 494 -4.44 -31.52 -21.13
CA ALA A 494 -5.21 -32.40 -22.03
C ALA A 494 -6.72 -32.10 -22.06
N MET A 495 -7.24 -31.86 -23.27
CA MET A 495 -8.67 -31.88 -23.60
C MET A 495 -9.11 -33.31 -23.91
N THR A 496 -10.28 -33.72 -23.39
CA THR A 496 -11.09 -34.77 -24.02
C THR A 496 -11.60 -34.27 -25.37
N PRO A 497 -11.59 -35.10 -26.44
CA PRO A 497 -12.05 -34.73 -27.78
C PRO A 497 -13.48 -34.22 -27.85
#